data_AF-A0A1J5WP74-F1
#
_entry.id   AF-A0A1J5WP74-F1
#
_cell.length_a   1.000
_cell.length_b   1.000
_cell.length_c   1.000
_cell.angle_alpha   90.00
_cell.angle_beta   90.00
_cell.angle_gamma   90.00
#
_symmetry.space_group_name_H-M   'P 1'
#
loop_
_entity.id
_entity.type
_entity.pdbx_description
1 polymer ?
#
loop_
_entity_poly.entity_id
_entity_poly.type
_entity_poly.pdbx_seq_one_letter_code
_entity_poly.pdbx_strand_id
1 'polypeptide(L)'
;KRVGIIGSARVLLFIEFGPELSHFDIDEIQRQCRSPRIDIPRINIRLTENKITVKENLHAFRFLKKNITATEMGFFTDKRKKALESTEITLVSREMESIVFGESGLSVLTSITNEKIKIRYMAVIGIVGVFEKEEKEEAKKKEFVIRERLYVKNKGIFFLECLGNTVFIPVIEIKNRPLPGLLGLVRKNKRHPY
;
A
#
# COMPACT_ATOMS: atom_id res chain seq x y z
N LYS A 1 -21.38 -9.09 -1.49
CA LYS A 1 -21.12 -9.92 -2.71
C LYS A 1 -19.61 -9.89 -3.00
N ARG A 2 -19.01 -11.00 -3.45
CA ARG A 2 -17.55 -11.13 -3.67
C ARG A 2 -17.30 -11.31 -5.15
N VAL A 3 -16.51 -10.42 -5.77
CA VAL A 3 -16.01 -10.60 -7.14
C VAL A 3 -14.52 -10.83 -7.06
N GLY A 4 -14.08 -12.02 -7.49
CA GLY A 4 -12.67 -12.37 -7.64
C GLY A 4 -12.45 -12.75 -9.09
N ILE A 5 -11.60 -12.00 -9.79
CA ILE A 5 -11.31 -12.24 -11.20
C ILE A 5 -10.03 -13.06 -11.26
N ILE A 6 -10.13 -14.30 -11.74
CA ILE A 6 -8.98 -15.20 -11.94
C ILE A 6 -9.01 -15.59 -13.42
N GLY A 7 -8.06 -15.09 -14.21
CA GLY A 7 -7.98 -15.39 -15.65
C GLY A 7 -7.60 -14.18 -16.50
N SER A 8 -7.85 -14.27 -17.82
CA SER A 8 -7.55 -13.19 -18.76
C SER A 8 -8.41 -11.95 -18.48
N ALA A 9 -7.77 -10.78 -18.41
CA ALA A 9 -8.46 -9.50 -18.29
C ALA A 9 -9.45 -9.24 -19.45
N ARG A 10 -9.32 -9.95 -20.58
CA ARG A 10 -10.26 -9.87 -21.72
C ARG A 10 -11.68 -10.33 -21.36
N VAL A 11 -11.84 -11.20 -20.36
CA VAL A 11 -13.18 -11.62 -19.89
C VAL A 11 -13.95 -10.42 -19.31
N LEU A 12 -13.24 -9.40 -18.80
CA LEU A 12 -13.84 -8.20 -18.24
C LEU A 12 -14.50 -7.30 -19.29
N LEU A 13 -14.21 -7.51 -20.58
CA LEU A 13 -14.89 -6.81 -21.68
C LEU A 13 -16.37 -7.20 -21.81
N PHE A 14 -16.77 -8.33 -21.23
CA PHE A 14 -18.10 -8.91 -21.39
C PHE A 14 -18.90 -8.87 -20.08
N ILE A 15 -18.42 -8.15 -19.06
CA ILE A 15 -19.04 -8.07 -17.74
C ILE A 15 -19.48 -6.62 -17.49
N GLU A 16 -20.74 -6.45 -17.10
CA GLU A 16 -21.24 -5.18 -16.58
C GLU A 16 -20.93 -5.09 -15.08
N PHE A 17 -20.33 -3.98 -14.67
CA PHE A 17 -19.84 -3.78 -13.30
C PHE A 17 -20.87 -2.99 -12.49
N GLY A 18 -21.23 -3.50 -11.32
CA GLY A 18 -22.05 -2.76 -10.36
C GLY A 18 -21.32 -1.53 -9.78
N PRO A 19 -22.06 -0.60 -9.16
CA PRO A 19 -21.50 0.61 -8.54
C PRO A 19 -20.43 0.32 -7.49
N GLU A 20 -20.42 -0.88 -6.90
CA GLU A 20 -19.42 -1.35 -5.94
C GLU A 20 -18.01 -1.50 -6.55
N LEU A 21 -17.90 -1.45 -7.88
CA LEU A 21 -16.64 -1.54 -8.63
C LEU A 21 -16.30 -0.21 -9.32
N SER A 22 -16.88 0.89 -8.86
CA SER A 22 -16.67 2.26 -9.38
C SER A 22 -15.22 2.75 -9.31
N HIS A 23 -14.39 2.16 -8.45
CA HIS A 23 -12.96 2.44 -8.32
C HIS A 23 -12.09 1.79 -9.40
N PHE A 24 -12.68 0.91 -10.22
CA PHE A 24 -11.96 0.15 -11.25
C PHE A 24 -11.98 0.91 -12.59
N ASP A 25 -10.82 1.05 -13.22
CA ASP A 25 -10.65 1.70 -14.52
C ASP A 25 -10.83 0.66 -15.63
N ILE A 26 -12.09 0.44 -16.01
CA ILE A 26 -12.44 -0.50 -17.08
C ILE A 26 -11.82 -0.05 -18.40
N ASP A 27 -11.83 1.25 -18.71
CA ASP A 27 -11.33 1.79 -19.98
C ASP A 27 -9.83 1.52 -20.18
N GLU A 28 -9.04 1.62 -19.12
CA GLU A 28 -7.62 1.25 -19.15
C GLU A 28 -7.45 -0.26 -19.41
N ILE A 29 -8.25 -1.11 -18.78
CA ILE A 29 -8.24 -2.56 -19.05
C ILE A 29 -8.60 -2.85 -20.50
N GLN A 30 -9.61 -2.18 -21.05
CA GLN A 30 -10.02 -2.37 -22.43
C GLN A 30 -8.89 -1.99 -23.40
N ARG A 31 -8.21 -0.85 -23.15
CA ARG A 31 -7.05 -0.40 -23.92
C ARG A 31 -5.90 -1.41 -23.86
N GLN A 32 -5.57 -1.91 -22.67
CA GLN A 32 -4.51 -2.90 -22.48
C GLN A 32 -4.86 -4.25 -23.15
N CYS A 33 -6.12 -4.69 -23.08
CA CYS A 33 -6.58 -5.94 -23.69
C CYS A 33 -6.52 -5.94 -25.23
N ARG A 34 -6.67 -4.76 -25.84
CA ARG A 34 -6.56 -4.55 -27.30
C ARG A 34 -5.10 -4.51 -27.79
N SER A 35 -4.13 -4.43 -26.87
CA SER A 35 -2.71 -4.43 -27.19
C SER A 35 -2.20 -5.88 -27.35
N PRO A 36 -1.64 -6.29 -28.51
CA PRO A 36 -1.40 -7.72 -28.82
C PRO A 36 -0.29 -8.43 -28.01
N ARG A 37 0.42 -7.73 -27.11
CA ARG A 37 1.79 -8.14 -26.72
C ARG A 37 2.10 -8.15 -25.21
N ILE A 38 1.11 -7.90 -24.36
CA ILE A 38 1.36 -7.76 -22.92
C ILE A 38 0.89 -9.02 -22.20
N ASP A 39 1.84 -9.79 -21.68
CA ASP A 39 1.55 -10.81 -20.67
C ASP A 39 1.05 -10.09 -19.42
N ILE A 40 -0.24 -10.25 -19.10
CA ILE A 40 -0.86 -9.61 -17.96
C ILE A 40 -0.56 -10.51 -16.75
N PRO A 41 0.33 -10.10 -15.84
CA PRO A 41 0.64 -10.92 -14.68
C PRO A 41 -0.62 -11.14 -13.83
N ARG A 42 -0.64 -12.20 -13.02
CA ARG A 42 -1.74 -12.42 -12.06
C ARG A 42 -1.98 -11.15 -11.23
N ILE A 43 -3.25 -10.75 -11.15
CA ILE A 43 -3.74 -9.59 -10.42
C ILE A 43 -4.68 -10.10 -9.34
N ASN A 44 -4.43 -9.73 -8.09
CA ASN A 44 -5.29 -10.09 -6.96
C ASN A 44 -5.80 -8.80 -6.30
N ILE A 45 -7.01 -8.38 -6.68
CA ILE A 45 -7.68 -7.20 -6.12
C ILE A 45 -9.03 -7.62 -5.58
N ARG A 46 -9.39 -7.09 -4.41
CA ARG A 46 -10.73 -7.15 -3.84
C ARG A 46 -11.26 -5.73 -3.76
N LEU A 47 -12.40 -5.51 -4.41
CA LEU A 47 -13.10 -4.24 -4.45
C LEU A 47 -14.49 -4.42 -3.83
N THR A 48 -14.86 -3.46 -3.01
CA THR A 48 -16.23 -3.24 -2.53
C THR A 48 -16.49 -1.74 -2.59
N GLU A 49 -17.72 -1.33 -2.33
CA GLU A 49 -18.14 0.07 -2.36
C GLU A 49 -17.15 1.04 -1.69
N ASN A 50 -16.69 0.71 -0.47
CA ASN A 50 -15.83 1.60 0.31
C ASN A 50 -14.43 1.05 0.60
N LYS A 51 -14.10 -0.15 0.09
CA LYS A 51 -12.84 -0.83 0.41
C LYS A 51 -12.13 -1.36 -0.81
N ILE A 52 -10.83 -1.10 -0.87
CA ILE A 52 -9.89 -1.65 -1.85
C ILE A 52 -8.87 -2.49 -1.11
N THR A 53 -8.61 -3.71 -1.59
CA THR A 53 -7.50 -4.52 -1.11
C THR A 53 -6.73 -5.09 -2.28
N VAL A 54 -5.48 -4.69 -2.43
CA VAL A 54 -4.55 -5.22 -3.43
C VAL A 54 -3.60 -6.20 -2.76
N LYS A 55 -3.45 -7.37 -3.38
CA LYS A 55 -2.53 -8.42 -2.95
C LYS A 55 -1.59 -8.82 -4.08
N GLU A 56 -0.43 -9.37 -3.72
CA GLU A 56 0.57 -9.98 -4.62
C GLU A 56 1.29 -8.98 -5.54
N ASN A 57 0.55 -8.34 -6.44
CA ASN A 57 1.12 -7.61 -7.57
C ASN A 57 0.62 -6.17 -7.68
N LEU A 58 1.54 -5.22 -7.54
CA LEU A 58 1.29 -3.78 -7.64
C LEU A 58 0.91 -3.31 -9.06
N HIS A 59 1.10 -4.12 -10.10
CA HIS A 59 0.52 -3.83 -11.43
C HIS A 59 -1.01 -3.66 -11.38
N ALA A 60 -1.66 -4.26 -10.38
CA ALA A 60 -3.06 -4.07 -10.03
C ALA A 60 -3.48 -2.58 -9.98
N PHE A 61 -2.60 -1.69 -9.54
CA PHE A 61 -2.90 -0.29 -9.32
C PHE A 61 -3.17 0.48 -10.61
N ARG A 62 -2.61 0.03 -11.74
CA ARG A 62 -2.90 0.64 -13.06
C ARG A 62 -4.36 0.48 -13.48
N PHE A 63 -5.07 -0.48 -12.88
CA PHE A 63 -6.47 -0.74 -13.14
C PHE A 63 -7.40 -0.06 -12.14
N LEU A 64 -6.86 0.74 -11.22
CA LEU A 64 -7.65 1.59 -10.35
C LEU A 64 -7.80 2.97 -11.01
N LYS A 65 -8.95 3.60 -10.80
CA LYS A 65 -9.13 5.00 -11.17
C LYS A 65 -8.09 5.86 -10.45
N LYS A 66 -7.62 6.89 -11.15
CA LYS A 66 -6.68 7.88 -10.60
C LYS A 66 -7.24 8.56 -9.35
N ASN A 67 -8.55 8.81 -9.32
CA ASN A 67 -9.25 9.41 -8.18
C ASN A 67 -9.98 8.34 -7.39
N ILE A 68 -9.44 7.95 -6.24
CA ILE A 68 -10.04 6.89 -5.41
C ILE A 68 -10.85 7.53 -4.27
N THR A 69 -12.11 7.10 -4.14
CA THR A 69 -13.03 7.58 -3.09
C THR A 69 -13.22 6.59 -1.94
N ALA A 70 -12.64 5.38 -2.03
CA ALA A 70 -12.72 4.37 -0.98
C ALA A 70 -12.17 4.88 0.36
N THR A 71 -12.84 4.54 1.45
CA THR A 71 -12.48 4.94 2.81
C THR A 71 -11.52 3.96 3.48
N GLU A 72 -11.47 2.70 3.00
CA GLU A 72 -10.58 1.66 3.49
C GLU A 72 -9.66 1.13 2.39
N MET A 73 -8.35 1.07 2.67
CA MET A 73 -7.37 0.56 1.71
C MET A 73 -6.38 -0.42 2.35
N GLY A 74 -6.07 -1.51 1.66
CA GLY A 74 -5.09 -2.49 2.10
C GLY A 74 -4.16 -2.93 0.97
N PHE A 75 -2.86 -2.87 1.20
CA PHE A 75 -1.84 -3.12 0.20
C PHE A 75 -0.86 -4.15 0.72
N PHE A 76 -0.82 -5.33 0.08
CA PHE A 76 0.00 -6.46 0.49
C PHE A 76 0.75 -6.97 -0.72
N THR A 77 2.08 -7.04 -0.64
CA THR A 77 2.87 -7.39 -1.83
C THR A 77 4.09 -8.22 -1.47
N ASP A 78 4.20 -9.33 -2.19
CA ASP A 78 5.20 -10.35 -1.94
C ASP A 78 6.55 -9.97 -2.58
N LYS A 79 6.54 -9.01 -3.53
CA LYS A 79 7.71 -8.55 -4.27
C LYS A 79 7.80 -7.02 -4.26
N ARG A 80 8.99 -6.50 -3.95
CA ARG A 80 9.40 -5.13 -4.29
C ARG A 80 9.56 -5.08 -5.81
N LYS A 81 8.68 -4.38 -6.51
CA LYS A 81 8.84 -4.13 -7.94
C LYS A 81 8.64 -2.64 -8.19
N LYS A 82 9.57 -2.05 -8.95
CA LYS A 82 9.51 -0.69 -9.53
C LYS A 82 8.30 -0.41 -10.45
N ALA A 83 7.33 -1.33 -10.50
CA ALA A 83 6.18 -1.29 -11.40
C ALA A 83 5.22 -0.09 -11.17
N LEU A 84 5.39 0.64 -10.07
CA LEU A 84 4.55 1.76 -9.65
C LEU A 84 5.02 3.12 -10.16
N GLU A 85 6.25 3.27 -10.66
CA GLU A 85 6.86 4.56 -11.00
C GLU A 85 6.06 5.41 -12.01
N SER A 86 5.12 4.83 -12.76
CA SER A 86 4.31 5.53 -13.76
C SER A 86 2.84 5.73 -13.39
N THR A 87 2.39 5.23 -12.25
CA THR A 87 0.96 5.24 -11.89
C THR A 87 0.74 6.21 -10.75
N GLU A 88 0.02 7.29 -11.03
CA GLU A 88 -0.33 8.31 -10.05
C GLU A 88 -1.78 8.16 -9.60
N ILE A 89 -1.98 8.21 -8.29
CA ILE A 89 -3.27 8.04 -7.64
C ILE A 89 -3.46 9.14 -6.61
N THR A 90 -4.63 9.75 -6.63
CA THR A 90 -5.09 10.73 -5.67
C THR A 90 -6.21 10.12 -4.83
N LEU A 91 -6.01 10.17 -3.52
CA LEU A 91 -7.00 9.83 -2.50
C LEU A 91 -7.93 11.03 -2.33
N VAL A 92 -9.19 10.88 -2.74
CA VAL A 92 -10.19 11.96 -2.75
C VAL A 92 -11.18 11.82 -1.57
N SER A 93 -11.10 10.70 -0.84
CA SER A 93 -11.95 10.48 0.32
C SER A 93 -11.75 11.55 1.39
N ARG A 94 -12.83 12.24 1.77
CA ARG A 94 -12.83 13.28 2.82
C ARG A 94 -12.55 12.68 4.20
N GLU A 95 -13.00 11.44 4.42
CA GLU A 95 -12.89 10.73 5.70
C GLU A 95 -12.32 9.34 5.46
N MET A 96 -11.00 9.28 5.27
CA MET A 96 -10.33 8.00 5.13
C MET A 96 -10.31 7.28 6.48
N GLU A 97 -10.96 6.13 6.52
CA GLU A 97 -11.14 5.31 7.71
C GLU A 97 -9.86 4.57 8.04
N SER A 98 -9.30 3.85 7.06
CA SER A 98 -8.09 3.06 7.30
C SER A 98 -7.19 2.87 6.09
N ILE A 99 -5.89 2.79 6.36
CA ILE A 99 -4.89 2.34 5.40
C ILE A 99 -4.00 1.27 6.03
N VAL A 100 -3.78 0.18 5.29
CA VAL A 100 -2.93 -0.93 5.73
C VAL A 100 -1.84 -1.18 4.70
N PHE A 101 -0.59 -1.09 5.13
CA PHE A 101 0.59 -1.47 4.37
C PHE A 101 1.16 -2.76 4.94
N GLY A 102 1.17 -3.83 4.15
CA GLY A 102 1.74 -5.12 4.52
C GLY A 102 2.83 -5.56 3.56
N GLU A 103 3.81 -6.33 4.05
CA GLU A 103 4.90 -6.90 3.25
C GLU A 103 5.70 -5.81 2.52
N SER A 104 5.69 -5.75 1.18
CA SER A 104 6.33 -4.66 0.43
C SER A 104 5.32 -3.60 -0.07
N GLY A 105 4.11 -3.56 0.51
CA GLY A 105 3.02 -2.67 0.09
C GLY A 105 3.27 -1.18 0.36
N LEU A 106 4.29 -0.83 1.16
CA LEU A 106 4.62 0.57 1.44
C LEU A 106 5.15 1.32 0.21
N SER A 107 5.73 0.60 -0.77
CA SER A 107 6.11 1.13 -2.08
C SER A 107 4.99 1.90 -2.78
N VAL A 108 3.72 1.62 -2.45
CA VAL A 108 2.55 2.34 -2.98
C VAL A 108 2.56 3.83 -2.65
N LEU A 109 3.28 4.25 -1.60
CA LEU A 109 3.41 5.66 -1.26
C LEU A 109 4.01 6.50 -2.39
N THR A 110 4.84 5.92 -3.26
CA THR A 110 5.41 6.62 -4.43
C THR A 110 4.37 6.91 -5.51
N SER A 111 3.29 6.14 -5.54
CA SER A 111 2.17 6.36 -6.47
C SER A 111 1.09 7.26 -5.91
N ILE A 112 1.04 7.48 -4.59
CA ILE A 112 0.07 8.37 -3.97
C ILE A 112 0.57 9.80 -4.10
N THR A 113 -0.19 10.63 -4.82
CA THR A 113 0.19 12.03 -5.06
C THR A 113 -0.12 12.94 -3.88
N ASN A 114 -1.03 12.55 -2.98
CA ASN A 114 -1.34 13.33 -1.79
C ASN A 114 -0.10 13.52 -0.92
N GLU A 115 0.33 14.76 -0.74
CA GLU A 115 1.37 15.11 0.24
C GLU A 115 0.87 14.86 1.67
N LYS A 116 -0.38 15.26 1.95
CA LYS A 116 -1.02 15.07 3.25
C LYS A 116 -1.99 13.90 3.23
N ILE A 117 -1.75 12.89 4.06
CA ILE A 117 -2.59 11.69 4.20
C ILE A 117 -3.28 11.72 5.58
N LYS A 118 -4.59 11.99 5.57
CA LYS A 118 -5.41 12.10 6.79
C LYS A 118 -6.27 10.86 6.96
N ILE A 119 -6.06 10.15 8.07
CA ILE A 119 -6.67 8.84 8.31
C ILE A 119 -7.04 8.66 9.79
N ARG A 120 -8.03 7.81 10.08
CA ARG A 120 -8.32 7.40 11.47
C ARG A 120 -7.37 6.30 11.94
N TYR A 121 -7.25 5.24 11.15
CA TYR A 121 -6.44 4.07 11.48
C TYR A 121 -5.35 3.81 10.45
N MET A 122 -4.11 3.64 10.92
CA MET A 122 -2.99 3.19 10.10
C MET A 122 -2.50 1.84 10.57
N ALA A 123 -2.14 0.95 9.66
CA ALA A 123 -1.39 -0.25 9.99
C ALA A 123 -0.19 -0.44 9.07
N VAL A 124 0.99 -0.69 9.65
CA VAL A 124 2.20 -1.08 8.92
C VAL A 124 2.69 -2.43 9.44
N ILE A 125 2.50 -3.47 8.63
CA ILE A 125 2.62 -4.86 9.02
C ILE A 125 3.74 -5.53 8.22
N GLY A 126 4.89 -5.69 8.86
CA GLY A 126 5.98 -6.53 8.35
C GLY A 126 6.55 -6.08 7.01
N ILE A 127 7.65 -5.34 7.04
CA ILE A 127 8.36 -4.95 5.82
C ILE A 127 9.36 -6.06 5.47
N VAL A 128 9.27 -6.64 4.27
CA VAL A 128 10.31 -7.56 3.80
C VAL A 128 11.52 -6.72 3.40
N GLY A 129 12.61 -6.77 4.18
CA GLY A 129 13.85 -5.99 3.94
C GLY A 129 13.92 -4.67 4.74
N VAL A 130 15.02 -3.92 4.58
CA VAL A 130 15.11 -2.51 5.03
C VAL A 130 14.47 -1.65 3.93
N PHE A 131 13.69 -0.63 4.29
CA PHE A 131 13.17 0.38 3.36
C PHE A 131 14.17 0.68 2.24
N GLU A 132 13.73 0.66 0.97
CA GLU A 132 14.58 1.27 -0.06
C GLU A 132 14.75 2.75 0.27
N LYS A 133 15.92 3.29 -0.09
CA LYS A 133 16.22 4.71 0.18
C LYS A 133 15.13 5.60 -0.44
N GLU A 134 14.68 5.27 -1.63
CA GLU A 134 13.60 5.97 -2.34
C GLU A 134 12.27 5.91 -1.58
N GLU A 135 11.83 4.73 -1.14
CA GLU A 135 10.59 4.56 -0.36
C GLU A 135 10.63 5.37 0.94
N LYS A 136 11.79 5.37 1.62
CA LYS A 136 12.01 6.11 2.86
C LYS A 136 11.96 7.61 2.63
N GLU A 137 12.67 8.11 1.63
CA GLU A 137 12.67 9.53 1.30
C GLU A 137 11.29 10.00 0.85
N GLU A 138 10.56 9.18 0.08
CA GLU A 138 9.20 9.52 -0.31
C GLU A 138 8.23 9.53 0.88
N ALA A 139 8.31 8.53 1.77
CA ALA A 139 7.51 8.51 2.98
C ALA A 139 7.76 9.73 3.88
N LYS A 140 9.01 10.23 3.95
CA LYS A 140 9.35 11.45 4.71
C LYS A 140 8.79 12.74 4.12
N LYS A 141 8.54 12.79 2.80
CA LYS A 141 7.91 13.96 2.16
C LYS A 141 6.42 14.04 2.47
N LYS A 142 5.80 12.94 2.90
CA LYS A 142 4.38 12.84 3.17
C LYS A 142 4.08 13.29 4.61
N GLU A 143 3.07 14.13 4.78
CA GLU A 143 2.52 14.49 6.08
C GLU A 143 1.40 13.50 6.45
N PHE A 144 1.65 12.64 7.44
CA PHE A 144 0.64 11.73 7.96
C PHE A 144 -0.11 12.37 9.13
N VAL A 145 -1.44 12.40 9.06
CA VAL A 145 -2.32 12.83 10.16
C VAL A 145 -3.16 11.64 10.60
N ILE A 146 -2.73 10.99 11.68
CA ILE A 146 -3.36 9.78 12.23
C ILE A 146 -4.22 10.18 13.43
N ARG A 147 -5.55 10.10 13.26
CA ARG A 147 -6.51 10.63 14.25
C ARG A 147 -6.80 9.71 15.42
N GLU A 148 -6.53 8.42 15.32
CA GLU A 148 -6.86 7.49 16.40
C GLU A 148 -5.72 6.53 16.71
N ARG A 149 -5.28 5.72 15.74
CA ARG A 149 -4.28 4.69 16.04
C ARG A 149 -3.37 4.33 14.88
N LEU A 150 -2.09 4.19 15.20
CA LEU A 150 -1.06 3.58 14.38
C LEU A 150 -0.73 2.19 14.95
N TYR A 151 -1.03 1.15 14.18
CA TYR A 151 -0.60 -0.21 14.46
C TYR A 151 0.66 -0.56 13.69
N VAL A 152 1.68 -1.06 14.38
CA VAL A 152 2.95 -1.43 13.78
C VAL A 152 3.34 -2.83 14.19
N LYS A 153 3.76 -3.66 13.23
CA LYS A 153 4.15 -5.04 13.51
C LYS A 153 5.48 -5.42 12.87
N ASN A 154 6.32 -6.13 13.63
CA ASN A 154 7.63 -6.65 13.21
C ASN A 154 8.50 -5.54 12.59
N LYS A 155 9.06 -5.77 11.38
CA LYS A 155 9.85 -4.79 10.61
C LYS A 155 9.10 -3.52 10.22
N GLY A 156 7.78 -3.45 10.41
CA GLY A 156 7.03 -2.20 10.25
C GLY A 156 7.52 -1.09 11.19
N ILE A 157 8.23 -1.41 12.28
CA ILE A 157 8.72 -0.43 13.26
C ILE A 157 9.63 0.65 12.65
N PHE A 158 10.36 0.31 11.59
CA PHE A 158 11.21 1.25 10.88
C PHE A 158 10.42 2.37 10.17
N PHE A 159 9.10 2.21 9.98
CA PHE A 159 8.24 3.28 9.46
C PHE A 159 8.18 4.49 10.39
N LEU A 160 8.38 4.29 11.69
CA LEU A 160 8.40 5.40 12.65
C LEU A 160 9.49 6.43 12.33
N GLU A 161 10.58 6.03 11.66
CA GLU A 161 11.63 6.96 11.21
C GLU A 161 11.21 7.87 10.05
N CYS A 162 10.10 7.55 9.38
CA CYS A 162 9.53 8.35 8.29
C CYS A 162 8.47 9.33 8.80
N LEU A 163 8.00 9.15 10.04
CA LEU A 163 7.03 10.05 10.65
C LEU A 163 7.80 11.31 11.08
N GLY A 164 7.43 12.46 10.50
CA GLY A 164 8.03 13.74 10.84
C GLY A 164 7.86 14.09 12.33
N ASN A 165 8.69 15.01 12.82
CA ASN A 165 8.76 15.38 14.25
C ASN A 165 7.43 15.94 14.82
N THR A 166 6.47 16.29 13.98
CA THR A 166 5.21 16.96 14.35
C THR A 166 3.98 16.06 14.30
N VAL A 167 4.12 14.77 13.99
CA VAL A 167 2.97 13.87 13.88
C VAL A 167 2.46 13.51 15.28
N PHE A 168 1.35 14.13 15.69
CA PHE A 168 0.60 13.68 16.87
C PHE A 168 -0.15 12.39 16.53
N ILE A 169 0.15 11.32 17.26
CA ILE A 169 -0.51 10.01 17.11
C ILE A 169 -1.11 9.65 18.46
N PRO A 170 -2.45 9.59 18.59
CA PRO A 170 -3.08 9.37 19.89
C PRO A 170 -2.72 8.01 20.50
N VAL A 171 -2.63 6.97 19.67
CA VAL A 171 -2.27 5.61 20.11
C VAL A 171 -1.30 4.96 19.14
N ILE A 172 -0.15 4.50 19.64
CA ILE A 172 0.79 3.65 18.89
C ILE A 172 0.78 2.26 19.51
N GLU A 173 0.36 1.25 18.74
CA GLU A 173 0.50 -0.15 19.15
C GLU A 173 1.64 -0.81 18.37
N ILE A 174 2.62 -1.35 19.10
CA ILE A 174 3.76 -2.05 18.53
C ILE A 174 3.68 -3.52 18.92
N LYS A 175 3.58 -4.39 17.91
CA LYS A 175 3.63 -5.85 18.09
C LYS A 175 4.88 -6.41 17.42
N ASN A 176 5.87 -6.77 18.23
CA ASN A 176 7.06 -7.45 17.72
C ASN A 176 6.95 -8.96 17.98
N ARG A 177 7.03 -9.80 16.94
CA ARG A 177 7.37 -11.21 17.15
C ARG A 177 8.90 -11.33 17.15
N PRO A 178 9.52 -11.97 18.16
CA PRO A 178 10.95 -12.22 18.13
C PRO A 178 11.29 -13.06 16.90
N LEU A 179 11.98 -12.46 15.92
CA LEU A 179 12.60 -13.17 14.82
C LEU A 179 13.93 -13.76 15.33
N PRO A 180 14.19 -15.07 15.18
CA PRO A 180 15.50 -15.62 15.45
C PRO A 180 16.52 -14.90 14.55
N GLY A 181 17.51 -14.21 15.14
CA GLY A 181 18.63 -13.60 14.40
C GLY A 181 18.83 -12.08 14.55
N LEU A 182 17.87 -11.32 15.10
CA LEU A 182 18.04 -9.85 15.26
C LEU A 182 18.91 -9.45 16.47
N LEU A 183 19.13 -10.37 17.41
CA LEU A 183 20.03 -10.21 18.57
C LEU A 183 21.52 -10.04 18.19
N GLY A 184 21.90 -10.34 16.94
CA GLY A 184 23.28 -10.17 16.46
C GLY A 184 23.65 -8.74 16.03
N LEU A 185 22.67 -7.90 15.66
CA LEU A 185 22.92 -6.56 15.11
C LEU A 185 23.01 -5.48 16.20
N VAL A 186 22.33 -5.64 17.33
CA VAL A 186 22.39 -4.68 18.45
C VAL A 186 23.68 -4.84 19.27
N ARG A 187 24.38 -5.99 19.18
CA ARG A 187 25.60 -6.25 19.95
C ARG A 187 26.90 -5.66 19.36
N LYS A 188 26.91 -5.15 18.12
CA LYS A 188 28.16 -4.60 17.53
C LYS A 188 28.51 -3.17 17.91
N ASN A 189 27.62 -2.40 18.54
CA ASN A 189 27.92 -1.03 18.99
C ASN A 189 28.20 -0.90 20.51
N LYS A 190 28.55 -1.99 21.19
CA LYS A 190 29.06 -1.93 22.57
C LYS A 190 30.33 -2.75 22.73
N ARG A 191 31.46 -2.19 22.31
CA ARG A 191 32.78 -2.33 22.97
C ARG A 191 33.66 -1.15 22.54
N HIS A 192 34.42 -0.44 23.38
CA HIS A 192 34.28 0.00 24.77
C HIS A 192 35.33 1.15 24.94
N PRO A 193 35.62 1.69 26.14
CA PRO A 193 35.82 3.13 26.38
C PRO A 193 37.29 3.56 26.48
N TYR A 194 37.45 4.89 26.61
CA TYR A 194 38.67 5.68 26.91
C TYR A 194 39.71 5.78 25.80
#